data_AF-A0ABD5QKS1-F1
#
_entry.id   AF-A0ABD5QKS1-F1
#
_cell.length_a   1.000
_cell.length_b   1.000
_cell.length_c   1.000
_cell.angle_alpha   90.00
_cell.angle_beta   90.00
_cell.angle_gamma   90.00
#
_symmetry.space_group_name_H-M   'P 1'
#
loop_
_entity.id
_entity.type
_entity.pdbx_description
1 polymer ?
#
loop_
_entity_poly.entity_id
_entity_poly.type
_entity_poly.pdbx_seq_one_letter_code
_entity_poly.pdbx_strand_id
1 'polypeptide(L)'
;MTVATVAMAPVYTYVTVRAETALAPTILHGTYNAVGGLAVLYLAGAPNLVIAPVGVAGIGAAVLAVGACLVHDRLADERITDGGPLSPW
;
A
#
# COMPACT_ATOMS: atom_id res chain seq x y z
N MET A 1 -11.80 -6.85 6.00
CA MET A 1 -10.76 -7.42 5.11
C MET A 1 -10.93 -6.97 3.67
N THR A 2 -12.08 -7.19 3.02
CA THR A 2 -12.31 -6.83 1.60
C THR A 2 -11.95 -5.39 1.24
N VAL A 3 -12.41 -4.40 2.02
CA VAL A 3 -12.12 -2.99 1.74
C VAL A 3 -10.62 -2.69 1.86
N ALA A 4 -9.96 -3.20 2.90
CA ALA A 4 -8.53 -3.01 3.11
C ALA A 4 -7.69 -3.64 1.98
N THR A 5 -8.06 -4.84 1.53
CA THR A 5 -7.36 -5.49 0.42
C THR A 5 -7.57 -4.76 -0.90
N VAL A 6 -8.78 -4.26 -1.17
CA VAL A 6 -9.06 -3.42 -2.36
C VAL A 6 -8.27 -2.13 -2.31
N ALA A 7 -8.17 -1.47 -1.15
CA ALA A 7 -7.42 -0.23 -1.00
C ALA A 7 -5.90 -0.44 -1.16
N MET A 8 -5.36 -1.56 -0.69
CA MET A 8 -3.92 -1.87 -0.80
C MET A 8 -3.50 -2.46 -2.14
N ALA A 9 -4.41 -3.11 -2.88
CA ALA A 9 -4.06 -3.77 -4.14
C ALA A 9 -3.32 -2.86 -5.15
N PRO A 10 -3.75 -1.61 -5.41
CA PRO A 10 -3.04 -0.73 -6.33
C PRO A 10 -1.62 -0.38 -5.87
N VAL A 11 -1.39 -0.28 -4.54
CA VAL A 11 -0.06 -0.01 -3.98
C VAL A 11 0.88 -1.17 -4.29
N TYR A 12 0.45 -2.40 -4.01
CA TYR A 12 1.29 -3.57 -4.30
C TYR A 12 1.53 -3.73 -5.79
N THR A 13 0.50 -3.59 -6.64
CA THR A 13 0.65 -3.66 -8.10
C THR A 13 1.62 -2.60 -8.61
N TYR A 14 1.49 -1.35 -8.17
CA TYR A 14 2.39 -0.27 -8.56
C TYR A 14 3.85 -0.58 -8.18
N VAL A 15 4.08 -1.05 -6.95
CA VAL A 15 5.43 -1.42 -6.49
C VAL A 15 5.97 -2.63 -7.26
N THR A 16 5.14 -3.64 -7.56
CA THR A 16 5.55 -4.78 -8.40
C THR A 16 6.03 -4.32 -9.76
N VAL A 17 5.21 -3.52 -10.46
CA VAL A 17 5.50 -3.09 -11.83
C VAL A 17 6.70 -2.14 -11.84
N ARG A 18 6.75 -1.19 -10.90
CA ARG A 18 7.83 -0.21 -10.84
C ARG A 18 9.19 -0.81 -10.47
N ALA A 19 9.20 -1.86 -9.65
CA ALA A 19 10.42 -2.55 -9.25
C ALA A 19 10.72 -3.78 -10.13
N GLU A 20 9.84 -4.10 -11.08
CA GLU A 20 9.91 -5.30 -11.92
C GLU A 20 10.13 -6.59 -11.11
N THR A 21 9.55 -6.66 -9.91
CA THR A 21 9.72 -7.81 -9.02
C THR A 21 8.59 -7.97 -8.02
N ALA A 22 8.24 -9.22 -7.71
CA ALA A 22 7.31 -9.54 -6.62
C ALA A 22 7.96 -9.46 -5.23
N LEU A 23 9.29 -9.35 -5.13
CA LEU A 23 9.99 -9.27 -3.85
C LEU A 23 9.76 -7.91 -3.17
N ALA A 24 9.80 -6.81 -3.94
CA ALA A 24 9.57 -5.46 -3.43
C ALA A 24 8.20 -5.29 -2.72
N PRO A 25 7.05 -5.64 -3.34
CA PRO A 25 5.75 -5.56 -2.66
C PRO A 25 5.62 -6.56 -1.51
N THR A 26 6.32 -7.70 -1.56
CA THR A 26 6.34 -8.68 -0.46
C THR A 26 7.05 -8.13 0.77
N ILE A 27 8.20 -7.49 0.59
CA ILE A 27 8.92 -6.80 1.69
C ILE A 27 8.04 -5.69 2.25
N LEU A 28 7.44 -4.86 1.40
CA LEU A 28 6.52 -3.81 1.82
C LEU A 28 5.36 -4.37 2.67
N HIS A 29 4.72 -5.46 2.21
CA HIS A 29 3.63 -6.10 2.94
C HIS A 29 4.08 -6.64 4.30
N GLY A 30 5.24 -7.29 4.36
CA GLY A 30 5.84 -7.77 5.60
C GLY A 30 6.13 -6.63 6.58
N THR A 31 6.72 -5.54 6.11
CA THR A 31 6.98 -4.33 6.91
C THR A 31 5.69 -3.72 7.44
N TYR A 32 4.67 -3.60 6.59
CA TYR A 32 3.35 -3.11 7.01
C TYR A 32 2.74 -3.94 8.14
N ASN A 33 2.83 -5.27 8.08
CA ASN A 33 2.33 -6.14 9.15
C ASN A 33 3.16 -6.00 10.44
N ALA A 34 4.49 -5.92 10.33
CA ALA A 34 5.37 -5.75 11.49
C ALA A 34 5.14 -4.42 12.20
N VAL A 35 5.10 -3.30 11.45
CA VAL A 35 4.87 -1.95 11.98
C VAL A 35 3.43 -1.77 12.45
N GLY A 36 2.47 -2.41 11.78
CA GLY A 36 1.06 -2.39 12.17
C GLY A 36 0.81 -2.94 13.58
N GLY A 37 1.63 -3.90 14.04
CA GLY A 37 1.61 -4.38 15.42
C GLY A 37 1.89 -3.27 16.45
N LEU A 38 2.71 -2.27 16.11
CA LEU A 38 2.99 -1.14 17.00
C LEU A 38 1.75 -0.31 17.29
N ALA A 39 0.85 -0.12 16.31
CA ALA A 39 -0.37 0.63 16.51
C ALA A 39 -1.28 -0.03 17.57
N VAL A 40 -1.35 -1.37 17.56
CA VAL A 40 -2.11 -2.15 18.55
C VAL A 40 -1.48 -2.06 19.93
N LEU A 41 -0.14 -2.07 20.01
CA LEU A 41 0.58 -2.02 21.29
C LEU A 41 0.49 -0.63 21.96
N TYR A 42 0.59 0.45 21.19
CA TYR A 42 0.72 1.81 21.74
C TYR A 42 -0.60 2.57 21.87
N LEU A 43 -1.66 2.20 21.13
CA LEU A 43 -2.99 2.83 21.25
C LEU A 43 -3.92 1.98 22.14
N ALA A 44 -3.47 1.69 23.37
CA ALA A 44 -4.26 0.93 24.34
C ALA A 44 -5.62 1.61 24.61
N GLY A 45 -6.70 0.83 24.54
CA GLY A 45 -8.07 1.28 24.78
C GLY A 45 -8.82 1.81 23.54
N ALA A 46 -8.14 1.98 22.39
CA ALA A 46 -8.81 2.33 21.16
C ALA A 46 -9.48 1.10 20.49
N PRO A 47 -10.64 1.25 19.81
CA PRO A 47 -11.30 0.12 19.17
C PRO A 47 -10.47 -0.46 18.03
N ASN A 48 -10.33 -1.79 18.00
CA ASN A 48 -9.63 -2.50 16.90
C ASN A 48 -10.16 -2.13 15.51
N LEU A 49 -11.46 -1.83 15.37
CA LEU A 49 -12.03 -1.41 14.09
C LEU A 49 -11.38 -0.12 13.55
N VAL A 50 -10.89 0.75 14.44
CA VAL A 50 -10.25 2.01 14.10
C VAL A 50 -8.74 1.81 13.91
N ILE A 51 -8.08 1.19 14.89
CA ILE A 51 -6.61 1.20 15.00
C ILE A 51 -5.90 -0.02 14.43
N ALA A 52 -6.61 -1.12 14.15
CA ALA A 52 -5.96 -2.27 13.52
C ALA A 52 -5.40 -1.85 12.15
N PRO A 53 -4.32 -2.50 11.67
CA PRO A 53 -3.76 -2.20 10.34
C PRO A 53 -4.81 -2.29 9.24
N VAL A 54 -5.70 -3.27 9.34
CA VAL A 54 -6.81 -3.49 8.41
C VAL A 54 -8.13 -2.78 8.80
N GLY A 55 -8.06 -1.88 9.79
CA GLY A 55 -9.15 -1.02 10.26
C GLY A 55 -9.21 0.33 9.53
N VAL A 56 -10.03 1.26 10.02
CA VAL A 56 -10.29 2.55 9.36
C VAL A 56 -9.01 3.36 9.14
N ALA A 57 -8.12 3.44 10.15
CA ALA A 57 -6.88 4.20 10.03
C ALA A 57 -5.95 3.65 8.96
N GLY A 58 -5.76 2.33 8.90
CA GLY A 58 -4.90 1.72 7.90
C GLY A 58 -5.52 1.66 6.50
N ILE A 59 -6.86 1.57 6.38
CA ILE A 59 -7.55 1.79 5.10
C ILE A 59 -7.30 3.22 4.60
N GLY A 60 -7.42 4.22 5.49
CA GLY A 60 -7.09 5.61 5.16
C GLY A 60 -5.63 5.78 4.72
N ALA A 61 -4.69 5.15 5.44
CA ALA A 61 -3.28 5.13 5.07
C ALA A 61 -3.04 4.47 3.71
N ALA A 62 -3.75 3.38 3.38
CA ALA A 62 -3.68 2.74 2.07
C ALA A 62 -4.11 3.67 0.94
N VAL A 63 -5.20 4.42 1.11
CA VAL A 63 -5.67 5.41 0.13
C VAL A 63 -4.65 6.53 -0.06
N LEU A 64 -4.04 7.01 1.03
CA LEU A 64 -2.95 8.00 0.96
C LEU A 64 -1.72 7.44 0.25
N ALA A 65 -1.37 6.17 0.49
CA ALA A 65 -0.28 5.50 -0.19
C ALA A 65 -0.54 5.37 -1.70
N VAL A 66 -1.78 5.09 -2.13
CA VAL A 66 -2.15 5.16 -3.56
C VAL A 66 -1.91 6.57 -4.11
N GLY A 67 -2.32 7.61 -3.38
CA GLY A 67 -2.03 9.00 -3.74
C GLY A 67 -0.52 9.26 -3.91
N ALA A 68 0.30 8.75 -2.98
CA ALA A 68 1.75 8.85 -3.06
C ALA A 68 2.33 8.12 -4.27
N CYS A 69 1.84 6.92 -4.60
CA CYS A 69 2.21 6.20 -5.82
C CYS A 69 1.90 7.02 -7.08
N LEU A 70 0.72 7.65 -7.16
CA LEU A 70 0.33 8.48 -8.29
C LEU A 70 1.18 9.76 -8.41
N VAL A 71 1.54 10.38 -7.28
CA VAL A 71 2.45 11.54 -7.28
C VAL A 71 3.83 11.10 -7.75
N HIS A 72 4.38 10.02 -7.20
CA HIS A 72 5.66 9.47 -7.62
C HIS A 72 5.68 9.12 -9.11
N ASP A 73 4.63 8.46 -9.62
CA ASP A 73 4.51 8.12 -11.03
C ASP A 73 4.54 9.36 -11.93
N ARG A 74 3.85 10.43 -11.55
CA ARG A 74 3.85 11.69 -12.33
C ARG A 74 5.19 12.42 -12.34
N LEU A 75 6.02 12.20 -11.32
CA LEU A 75 7.34 12.81 -11.19
C LEU A 75 8.45 11.94 -11.79
N ALA A 76 8.15 10.70 -12.16
CA ALA A 76 9.11 9.79 -12.75
C ALA A 76 9.35 10.09 -14.23
N ASP A 77 10.57 9.81 -14.68
CA ASP A 77 10.94 9.90 -16.10
C ASP A 77 10.10 8.92 -16.95
N GLU A 78 9.89 7.71 -16.42
CA GLU A 78 9.03 6.69 -17.01
C GLU A 78 7.75 6.55 -16.19
N ARG A 79 6.62 6.80 -16.85
CA ARG A 79 5.28 6.73 -16.27
C ARG A 79 4.66 5.36 -16.52
N ILE A 80 4.07 4.79 -15.48
CA ILE A 80 3.36 3.50 -15.52
C ILE A 80 1.85 3.71 -15.69
N THR A 81 1.30 4.83 -15.19
CA THR A 81 -0.15 5.09 -15.18
C THR A 81 -0.62 5.97 -16.35
N ASP A 82 -0.04 5.79 -17.53
CA ASP A 82 -0.38 6.54 -18.74
C ASP A 82 -1.51 5.90 -19.59
N GLY A 83 -1.92 4.68 -19.23
CA GLY A 83 -2.95 3.91 -19.94
C GLY A 83 -2.42 3.09 -21.12
N GLY A 84 -1.10 3.12 -21.35
CA GLY A 84 -0.41 2.23 -22.28
C GLY A 84 -0.35 0.79 -21.79
N PRO A 85 -0.03 -0.16 -22.68
CA PRO A 85 0.25 -1.53 -22.27
C PRO A 85 1.48 -1.55 -21.35
N LEU A 86 1.36 -2.29 -20.24
CA LEU A 86 2.52 -2.57 -19.39
C LEU A 86 3.54 -3.37 -20.21
N SER A 87 4.82 -2.99 -20.15
CA SER A 87 5.88 -3.81 -20.73
C SER A 87 5.84 -5.21 -20.09
N PRO A 88 5.97 -6.27 -20.89
CA PRO A 88 6.11 -7.61 -20.33
C PRO A 88 7.43 -7.67 -19.57
N TRP A 89 7.32 -7.90 -18.26
CA TRP A 89 8.40 -8.31 -17.39
C TRP A 89 8.51 -9.84 -17.40
#